data_AF-A0A3B8JJ17-F1
#
_entry.id   AF-A0A3B8JJ17-F1
#
_cell.length_a   1.000
_cell.length_b   1.000
_cell.length_c   1.000
_cell.angle_alpha   90.00
_cell.angle_beta   90.00
_cell.angle_gamma   90.00
#
_symmetry.space_group_name_H-M   'P 1'
#
loop_
_entity.id
_entity.type
_entity.pdbx_description
1 polymer ?
#
loop_
_entity_poly.entity_id
_entity_poly.type
_entity_poly.pdbx_seq_one_letter_code
_entity_poly.pdbx_strand_id
1 'polypeptide(L)'
;MMMAQNITDIKQAQKDLQRSHALLKAQQEAAIDGILVIDEKRAITSYNRRFCEMWSIPEQVWHTGDKETVLNCMLPLVAQPQRVFSQMEYLDENPTLISREEMYLTDGRVFDYYSAPALSTTSEWYGRIWSFRDITERKQTEARLRQQAEREQLV
;
A
#
# COMPACT_ATOMS: atom_id res chain seq x y z
N MET A 1 3.60 48.54 -5.52
CA MET A 1 2.77 47.75 -4.57
C MET A 1 2.26 46.43 -5.18
N MET A 2 1.83 46.37 -6.45
CA MET A 2 1.29 45.14 -7.07
C MET A 2 2.28 43.95 -7.14
N MET A 3 3.58 44.19 -7.36
CA MET A 3 4.62 43.14 -7.34
C MET A 3 4.85 42.52 -5.95
N ALA A 4 4.78 43.31 -4.87
CA ALA A 4 5.00 42.83 -3.52
C ALA A 4 3.82 41.95 -3.02
N GLN A 5 2.59 42.29 -3.44
CA GLN A 5 1.41 41.47 -3.18
C GLN A 5 1.51 40.12 -3.90
N ASN A 6 1.86 40.14 -5.19
CA ASN A 6 2.00 38.92 -6.01
C ASN A 6 3.09 37.95 -5.45
N ILE A 7 4.23 38.49 -4.99
CA ILE A 7 5.29 37.69 -4.34
C ILE A 7 4.82 37.09 -3.00
N THR A 8 3.99 37.82 -2.25
CA THR A 8 3.45 37.36 -0.97
C THR A 8 2.44 36.23 -1.19
N ASP A 9 1.57 36.37 -2.19
CA ASP A 9 0.56 35.37 -2.54
C ASP A 9 1.19 34.06 -3.04
N ILE A 10 2.22 34.14 -3.90
CA ILE A 10 2.97 32.96 -4.36
C ILE A 10 3.62 32.23 -3.20
N LYS A 11 4.29 32.95 -2.28
CA LYS A 11 4.94 32.35 -1.11
C LYS A 11 3.94 31.67 -0.18
N GLN A 12 2.75 32.26 -0.02
CA GLN A 12 1.70 31.67 0.80
C GLN A 12 1.16 30.38 0.17
N ALA A 13 0.86 30.40 -1.13
CA ALA A 13 0.44 29.20 -1.86
C ALA A 13 1.48 28.07 -1.80
N GLN A 14 2.78 28.40 -1.93
CA GLN A 14 3.86 27.43 -1.78
C GLN A 14 3.91 26.81 -0.38
N LYS A 15 3.74 27.62 0.67
CA LYS A 15 3.69 27.12 2.06
C LYS A 15 2.50 26.20 2.30
N ASP A 16 1.33 26.57 1.79
CA ASP A 16 0.11 25.77 1.97
C ASP A 16 0.23 24.43 1.23
N LEU A 17 0.81 24.43 0.03
CA LEU A 17 1.12 23.20 -0.71
C LEU A 17 2.12 22.31 0.04
N GLN A 18 3.22 22.89 0.53
CA GLN A 18 4.22 22.15 1.32
C GLN A 18 3.60 21.55 2.59
N ARG A 19 2.74 22.31 3.28
CA ARG A 19 2.04 21.86 4.48
C ARG A 19 1.07 20.71 4.16
N SER A 20 0.28 20.83 3.09
CA SER A 20 -0.63 19.78 2.65
C SER A 20 0.12 18.49 2.31
N HIS A 21 1.21 18.60 1.55
CA HIS A 21 2.05 17.46 1.18
C HIS A 21 2.67 16.79 2.43
N ALA A 22 3.20 17.59 3.37
CA ALA A 22 3.76 17.07 4.62
C ALA A 22 2.71 16.34 5.47
N LEU A 23 1.49 16.88 5.54
CA LEU A 23 0.40 16.26 6.28
C LEU A 23 -0.03 14.92 5.66
N LEU A 24 -0.20 14.87 4.33
CA LEU A 24 -0.55 13.64 3.62
C LEU A 24 0.53 12.56 3.81
N LYS A 25 1.80 12.94 3.75
CA LYS A 25 2.90 12.02 4.04
C LYS A 25 2.86 11.52 5.48
N ALA A 26 2.68 12.42 6.45
CA ALA A 26 2.58 12.04 7.86
C ALA A 26 1.40 11.09 8.14
N GLN A 27 0.27 11.28 7.47
CA GLN A 27 -0.88 10.38 7.56
C GLN A 27 -0.55 8.98 7.03
N GLN A 28 0.14 8.89 5.90
CA GLN A 28 0.59 7.60 5.37
C GLN A 28 1.60 6.93 6.31
N GLU A 29 2.58 7.67 6.84
CA GLU A 29 3.59 7.12 7.75
C GLU A 29 3.03 6.68 9.10
N ALA A 30 1.94 7.30 9.57
CA ALA A 30 1.27 6.92 10.80
C ALA A 30 0.32 5.71 10.64
N ALA A 31 0.08 5.24 9.41
CA ALA A 31 -0.80 4.12 9.15
C ALA A 31 -0.17 2.80 9.65
N ILE A 32 -1.01 1.94 10.26
CA ILE A 32 -0.63 0.58 10.66
C ILE A 32 -0.37 -0.30 9.43
N ASP A 33 -1.04 0.03 8.33
CA ASP A 33 -0.97 -0.68 7.07
C ASP A 33 0.20 -0.18 6.21
N GLY A 34 0.81 -1.09 5.47
CA GLY A 34 1.73 -0.71 4.40
C GLY A 34 0.96 -0.13 3.24
N ILE A 35 1.32 1.07 2.78
CA ILE A 35 0.65 1.76 1.68
C ILE A 35 1.63 1.88 0.51
N LEU A 36 1.16 1.58 -0.70
CA LEU A 36 1.85 1.78 -1.97
C LEU A 36 0.88 2.44 -2.95
N VAL A 37 1.33 3.47 -3.65
CA VAL A 37 0.56 4.20 -4.67
C VAL A 37 1.30 4.12 -6.00
N ILE A 38 0.57 3.79 -7.04
CA ILE A 38 1.04 3.83 -8.43
C ILE A 38 0.24 4.86 -9.24
N ASP A 39 0.89 5.51 -10.20
CA ASP A 39 0.24 6.43 -11.14
C ASP A 39 -0.46 5.69 -12.30
N GLU A 40 -0.99 6.46 -13.24
CA GLU A 40 -1.68 5.99 -14.45
C GLU A 40 -0.77 5.19 -15.38
N LYS A 41 0.54 5.42 -15.30
CA LYS A 41 1.59 4.69 -16.03
C LYS A 41 2.14 3.51 -15.23
N ARG A 42 1.53 3.21 -14.09
CA ARG A 42 1.90 2.13 -13.16
C ARG A 42 3.28 2.33 -12.54
N ALA A 43 3.82 3.56 -12.52
CA ALA A 43 5.03 3.88 -11.80
C ALA A 43 4.71 4.13 -10.32
N ILE A 44 5.62 3.73 -9.43
CA ILE A 44 5.46 3.98 -8.00
C ILE A 44 5.60 5.47 -7.75
N THR A 45 4.56 6.11 -7.22
CA THR A 45 4.58 7.54 -6.87
C THR A 45 4.79 7.77 -5.38
N SER A 46 4.36 6.83 -4.55
CA SER A 46 4.46 6.95 -3.10
C SER A 46 4.37 5.59 -2.43
N TYR A 47 5.02 5.45 -1.28
CA TYR A 47 4.83 4.37 -0.32
C TYR A 47 5.20 4.89 1.07
N ASN A 48 4.68 4.25 2.12
CA ASN A 48 5.08 4.56 3.50
C ASN A 48 6.19 3.61 4.00
N ARG A 49 6.84 3.98 5.10
CA ARG A 49 7.84 3.13 5.76
C ARG A 49 7.31 1.75 6.12
N ARG A 50 6.05 1.68 6.56
CA ARG A 50 5.40 0.43 6.96
C ARG A 50 5.34 -0.59 5.82
N PHE A 51 5.07 -0.15 4.59
CA PHE A 51 5.11 -0.99 3.40
C PHE A 51 6.48 -1.63 3.22
N CYS A 52 7.54 -0.82 3.27
CA CYS A 52 8.90 -1.32 3.10
C CYS A 52 9.31 -2.31 4.20
N GLU A 53 8.98 -2.03 5.46
CA GLU A 53 9.25 -2.92 6.58
C GLU A 53 8.52 -4.26 6.44
N MET A 54 7.22 -4.21 6.11
CA MET A 54 6.40 -5.41 5.89
C MET A 54 6.95 -6.28 4.76
N TRP A 55 7.39 -5.68 3.66
CA TRP A 55 7.95 -6.41 2.53
C TRP A 55 9.45 -6.70 2.67
N SER A 56 10.07 -6.35 3.80
CA SER A 56 11.50 -6.52 4.06
C SER A 56 12.37 -5.90 2.96
N ILE A 57 11.92 -4.79 2.38
CA ILE A 57 12.63 -4.06 1.33
C ILE A 57 13.86 -3.39 1.97
N PRO A 58 15.07 -3.57 1.44
CA PRO A 58 16.27 -2.92 1.98
C PRO A 58 16.18 -1.40 1.88
N GLU A 59 16.64 -0.66 2.90
CA GLU A 59 16.57 0.81 2.95
C GLU A 59 17.25 1.48 1.74
N GLN A 60 18.30 0.86 1.19
CA GLN A 60 18.99 1.33 0.00
C GLN A 60 18.08 1.35 -1.24
N VAL A 61 17.06 0.49 -1.28
CA VAL A 61 16.08 0.39 -2.37
C VAL A 61 14.95 1.39 -2.19
N TRP A 62 14.70 1.89 -0.96
CA TRP A 62 13.60 2.84 -0.74
C TRP A 62 13.82 4.06 -1.64
N HIS A 63 15.02 4.62 -1.59
CA HIS A 63 15.32 5.86 -2.30
C HIS A 63 15.46 5.74 -3.82
N THR A 64 15.50 4.53 -4.40
CA THR A 64 15.62 4.38 -5.86
C THR A 64 14.31 4.69 -6.58
N GLY A 65 13.17 4.43 -5.93
CA GLY A 65 11.84 4.57 -6.53
C GLY A 65 11.61 3.63 -7.73
N ASP A 66 12.55 2.71 -7.99
CA ASP A 66 12.48 1.82 -9.13
C ASP A 66 11.52 0.67 -8.84
N LYS A 67 10.45 0.64 -9.64
CA LYS A 67 9.38 -0.36 -9.51
C LYS A 67 9.92 -1.78 -9.65
N GLU A 68 10.81 -2.02 -10.61
CA GLU A 68 11.32 -3.37 -10.85
C GLU A 68 12.12 -3.88 -9.65
N THR A 69 12.99 -3.04 -9.09
CA THR A 69 13.75 -3.38 -7.88
C THR A 69 12.82 -3.67 -6.69
N VAL A 70 11.79 -2.86 -6.46
CA VAL A 70 10.80 -3.09 -5.39
C VAL A 70 10.06 -4.41 -5.60
N LEU A 71 9.57 -4.67 -6.82
CA LEU A 71 8.89 -5.92 -7.14
C LEU A 71 9.82 -7.13 -6.95
N ASN A 72 11.08 -7.03 -7.37
CA ASN A 72 12.07 -8.10 -7.19
C ASN A 72 12.32 -8.46 -5.72
N CYS A 73 12.14 -7.52 -4.78
CA CYS A 73 12.16 -7.82 -3.34
C CYS A 73 10.90 -8.56 -2.88
N MET A 74 9.73 -8.22 -3.43
CA MET A 74 8.44 -8.76 -3.00
C MET A 74 8.18 -10.18 -3.54
N LEU A 75 8.52 -10.44 -4.81
CA LEU A 75 8.15 -11.69 -5.50
C LEU A 75 8.62 -12.97 -4.81
N PRO A 76 9.86 -13.08 -4.30
CA PRO A 76 10.30 -14.29 -3.59
C PRO A 76 9.52 -14.57 -2.30
N LEU A 77 8.86 -13.55 -1.73
CA LEU A 77 8.06 -13.70 -0.52
C LEU A 77 6.64 -14.19 -0.82
N VAL A 78 6.15 -14.10 -2.05
CA VAL A 78 4.77 -14.48 -2.39
C VAL A 78 4.66 -15.99 -2.59
N ALA A 79 3.84 -16.68 -1.79
CA ALA A 79 3.72 -18.14 -1.87
C ALA A 79 3.01 -18.64 -3.15
N GLN A 80 2.11 -17.84 -3.72
CA GLN A 80 1.36 -18.15 -4.93
C GLN A 80 1.49 -17.01 -5.96
N PRO A 81 2.68 -16.83 -6.57
CA PRO A 81 2.96 -15.67 -7.41
C PRO A 81 2.02 -15.60 -8.62
N GLN A 82 1.71 -16.73 -9.28
CA GLN A 82 0.81 -16.72 -10.45
C GLN A 82 -0.57 -16.15 -10.11
N ARG A 83 -1.15 -16.56 -8.97
CA ARG A 83 -2.46 -16.05 -8.52
C ARG A 83 -2.42 -14.55 -8.29
N VAL A 84 -1.38 -14.06 -7.62
CA VAL A 84 -1.23 -12.63 -7.30
C VAL A 84 -1.05 -11.81 -8.57
N PHE A 85 -0.22 -12.27 -9.52
CA PHE A 85 -0.03 -11.59 -10.78
C PHE A 85 -1.30 -11.55 -11.63
N SER A 86 -2.03 -12.66 -11.76
CA SER A 86 -3.29 -12.66 -12.49
C SER A 86 -4.32 -11.70 -11.87
N GLN A 87 -4.35 -11.58 -10.54
CA GLN A 87 -5.20 -10.59 -9.87
C GLN A 87 -4.74 -9.16 -10.17
N MET A 88 -3.43 -8.89 -10.17
CA MET A 88 -2.89 -7.57 -10.51
C MET A 88 -3.20 -7.21 -11.97
N GLU A 89 -3.03 -8.13 -12.91
CA GLU A 89 -3.39 -7.94 -14.33
C GLU A 89 -4.89 -7.66 -14.51
N TYR A 90 -5.74 -8.44 -13.82
CA TYR A 90 -7.19 -8.23 -13.85
C TYR A 90 -7.58 -6.83 -13.32
N LEU A 91 -6.95 -6.37 -12.23
CA LEU A 91 -7.20 -5.03 -11.70
C LEU A 91 -6.63 -3.94 -12.62
N ASP A 92 -5.53 -4.19 -13.30
CA ASP A 92 -4.98 -3.27 -14.31
C ASP A 92 -5.94 -3.08 -15.50
N GLU A 93 -6.64 -4.13 -15.93
CA GLU A 93 -7.67 -4.07 -16.98
C GLU A 93 -8.98 -3.44 -16.48
N ASN A 94 -9.21 -3.41 -15.17
CA ASN A 94 -10.43 -2.92 -14.54
C ASN A 94 -10.12 -1.80 -13.52
N PRO A 95 -9.74 -0.60 -13.98
CA PRO A 95 -9.20 0.48 -13.13
C PRO A 95 -10.15 0.92 -12.00
N THR A 96 -11.46 0.79 -12.19
CA THR A 96 -12.49 1.22 -11.23
C THR A 96 -12.79 0.19 -10.13
N LEU A 97 -12.31 -1.05 -10.26
CA LEU A 97 -12.62 -2.09 -9.29
C LEU A 97 -11.88 -1.88 -7.97
N ILE A 98 -12.61 -2.22 -6.90
CA ILE A 98 -12.07 -2.36 -5.56
C ILE A 98 -11.91 -3.85 -5.30
N SER A 99 -10.78 -4.25 -4.71
CA SER A 99 -10.47 -5.64 -4.41
C SER A 99 -9.92 -5.75 -2.99
N ARG A 100 -10.29 -6.83 -2.30
CA ARG A 100 -9.69 -7.22 -1.03
C ARG A 100 -9.49 -8.72 -1.01
N GLU A 101 -8.27 -9.15 -0.76
CA GLU A 101 -7.86 -10.55 -0.85
C GLU A 101 -6.80 -10.85 0.22
N GLU A 102 -6.62 -12.12 0.52
CA GLU A 102 -5.53 -12.58 1.39
C GLU A 102 -4.37 -13.13 0.55
N MET A 103 -3.15 -12.83 0.99
CA MET A 103 -1.90 -13.29 0.41
C MET A 103 -1.08 -14.01 1.47
N TYR A 104 -0.77 -15.27 1.19
CA TYR A 104 0.15 -16.06 1.98
C TYR A 104 1.58 -15.82 1.51
N LEU A 105 2.48 -15.57 2.46
CA LEU A 105 3.89 -15.40 2.20
C LEU A 105 4.65 -16.71 2.48
N THR A 106 5.81 -16.86 1.83
CA THR A 106 6.67 -18.06 1.94
C THR A 106 7.28 -18.23 3.34
N ASP A 107 7.35 -17.16 4.12
CA ASP A 107 7.82 -17.16 5.51
C ASP A 107 6.70 -17.43 6.55
N GLY A 108 5.48 -17.74 6.09
CA GLY A 108 4.34 -18.07 6.94
C GLY A 108 3.52 -16.86 7.42
N ARG A 109 3.90 -15.63 7.04
CA ARG A 109 3.04 -14.47 7.24
C ARG A 109 1.83 -14.49 6.31
N VAL A 110 0.77 -13.83 6.74
CA VAL A 110 -0.47 -13.66 5.97
C VAL A 110 -0.81 -12.19 5.90
N PHE A 111 -0.85 -11.65 4.69
CA PHE A 111 -1.25 -10.28 4.43
C PHE A 111 -2.68 -10.24 3.90
N ASP A 112 -3.50 -9.38 4.49
CA ASP A 112 -4.75 -8.91 3.90
C ASP A 112 -4.42 -7.67 3.07
N TYR A 113 -4.69 -7.70 1.77
CA TYR A 113 -4.40 -6.57 0.90
C TYR A 113 -5.67 -6.03 0.26
N TYR A 114 -5.77 -4.71 0.27
CA TYR A 114 -6.84 -3.93 -0.30
C TYR A 114 -6.30 -3.09 -1.45
N SER A 115 -7.08 -2.98 -2.52
CA SER A 115 -6.73 -2.19 -3.70
C SER A 115 -7.94 -1.38 -4.16
N ALA A 116 -7.72 -0.11 -4.48
CA ALA A 116 -8.75 0.79 -4.98
C ALA A 116 -8.17 1.86 -5.94
N PRO A 117 -8.99 2.39 -6.87
CA PRO A 117 -8.58 3.53 -7.68
C PRO A 117 -8.22 4.74 -6.80
N ALA A 118 -7.12 5.40 -7.13
CA ALA A 118 -6.78 6.71 -6.58
C ALA A 118 -7.62 7.75 -7.33
N LEU A 119 -8.68 8.27 -6.71
CA LEU A 119 -9.57 9.25 -7.30
C LEU A 119 -9.39 10.61 -6.63
N SER A 120 -9.44 11.70 -7.41
CA SER A 120 -9.55 13.04 -6.84
C SER A 120 -10.96 13.30 -6.30
N THR A 121 -11.13 14.45 -5.64
CA THR A 121 -12.44 14.95 -5.20
C THR A 121 -13.42 15.18 -6.36
N THR A 122 -12.94 15.29 -7.60
CA THR A 122 -13.74 15.43 -8.82
C THR A 122 -13.91 14.11 -9.58
N SER A 123 -13.53 12.97 -8.97
CA SER A 123 -13.57 11.63 -9.58
C SER A 123 -12.63 11.45 -10.79
N GLU A 124 -11.60 12.29 -10.92
CA GLU A 124 -10.53 12.05 -11.88
C GLU A 124 -9.60 10.95 -11.35
N TRP A 125 -9.16 10.06 -12.23
CA TRP A 125 -8.34 8.89 -11.89
C TRP A 125 -6.85 9.21 -11.96
N TYR A 126 -6.15 9.03 -10.84
CA TYR A 126 -4.71 9.30 -10.65
C TYR A 126 -3.89 8.02 -10.46
N GLY A 127 -4.45 6.86 -10.82
CA GLY A 127 -3.82 5.55 -10.63
C GLY A 127 -4.48 4.73 -9.52
N ARG A 128 -3.68 4.08 -8.68
CA ARG A 128 -4.19 3.05 -7.75
C ARG A 128 -3.43 3.02 -6.44
N ILE A 129 -4.17 2.78 -5.36
CA ILE A 129 -3.65 2.60 -4.02
C ILE A 129 -3.75 1.13 -3.63
N TRP A 130 -2.66 0.61 -3.09
CA TRP A 130 -2.56 -0.68 -2.43
C TRP A 130 -2.31 -0.47 -0.94
N SER A 131 -3.07 -1.19 -0.11
CA SER A 131 -2.90 -1.22 1.34
C SER A 131 -2.70 -2.67 1.78
N PHE A 132 -1.71 -2.93 2.61
CA PHE A 132 -1.35 -4.24 3.11
C PHE A 132 -1.42 -4.24 4.63
N ARG A 133 -2.13 -5.20 5.19
CA ARG A 133 -2.24 -5.43 6.63
C ARG A 133 -1.71 -6.80 6.97
N ASP A 134 -0.76 -6.86 7.90
CA ASP A 134 -0.33 -8.13 8.48
C ASP A 134 -1.44 -8.65 9.40
N ILE A 135 -2.05 -9.78 9.01
CA ILE A 135 -3.10 -10.46 9.78
C ILE A 135 -2.63 -11.79 10.36
N THR A 136 -1.31 -12.02 10.39
CA THR A 136 -0.71 -13.29 10.80
C THR A 136 -1.12 -13.67 12.22
N GLU A 137 -0.98 -12.76 13.18
CA GLU A 137 -1.33 -13.00 14.59
C GLU A 137 -2.83 -13.33 14.74
N ARG A 138 -3.69 -12.61 14.02
CA ARG A 138 -5.12 -12.87 14.00
C ARG A 138 -5.42 -14.29 13.50
N LYS A 139 -4.84 -14.68 12.36
CA LYS A 139 -5.04 -16.02 11.78
C LYS A 139 -4.52 -17.13 12.68
N GLN A 140 -3.36 -16.93 13.32
CA GLN A 140 -2.80 -17.88 14.27
C GLN A 140 -3.71 -18.03 15.51
N THR A 141 -4.27 -16.94 16.01
CA THR A 141 -5.19 -16.96 17.15
C THR A 141 -6.49 -17.68 16.81
N GLU A 142 -7.09 -17.37 15.66
CA GLU A 142 -8.30 -18.06 15.15
C GLU A 142 -8.06 -19.56 14.99
N ALA A 143 -6.91 -19.96 14.44
CA ALA A 143 -6.56 -21.37 14.27
C ALA A 143 -6.40 -22.10 15.62
N ARG A 144 -5.78 -21.47 16.61
CA ARG A 144 -5.63 -22.05 17.97
C ARG A 144 -6.99 -22.26 18.64
N LEU A 145 -7.86 -21.24 18.58
CA LEU A 145 -9.21 -21.32 19.16
C LEU A 145 -10.04 -22.42 18.49
N ARG A 146 -9.96 -22.52 17.15
CA ARG A 146 -10.65 -23.57 16.40
C ARG A 146 -10.19 -24.97 16.80
N GLN A 147 -8.87 -25.19 16.91
CA GLN A 147 -8.32 -26.47 17.34
C GLN A 147 -8.72 -26.85 18.78
N GLN A 148 -8.84 -25.86 19.67
CA GLN A 148 -9.33 -26.10 21.04
C GLN A 148 -10.80 -26.53 21.04
N ALA A 149 -11.66 -25.81 20.32
CA ALA A 149 -13.08 -26.13 20.22
C ALA A 149 -13.33 -27.52 19.58
N GLU A 150 -12.57 -27.88 18.55
CA GLU A 150 -12.64 -29.21 17.92
C GLU A 150 -12.21 -30.33 18.88
N ARG A 151 -11.23 -30.09 19.75
CA ARG A 151 -10.81 -31.05 20.79
C ARG A 151 -11.86 -31.21 21.89
N GLU A 152 -12.48 -30.12 22.32
CA GLU A 152 -13.53 -30.15 23.35
C GLU A 152 -14.82 -30.84 22.87
N GLN A 153 -15.08 -30.88 21.56
CA GLN A 153 -16.23 -31.60 20.99
C GLN A 153 -16.01 -33.11 20.82
N LEU A 154 -14.77 -33.59 20.96
CA LEU A 154 -14.39 -35.00 20.79
C LEU A 154 -14.18 -35.73 22.14
N VAL A 155 -14.38 -35.04 23.27
CA VAL A 155 -14.31 -35.57 24.64
C VAL A 155 -15.71 -35.61 25.24
#